data_AF-A0A527FUW6-F1
#
_entry.id   AF-A0A527FUW6-F1
#
_cell.length_a   1.000
_cell.length_b   1.000
_cell.length_c   1.000
_cell.angle_alpha   90.00
_cell.angle_beta   90.00
_cell.angle_gamma   90.00
#
_symmetry.space_group_name_H-M   'P 1'
#
loop_
_entity.id
_entity.type
_entity.pdbx_description
1 polymer ?
#
loop_
_entity_poly.entity_id
_entity_poly.type
_entity_poly.pdbx_seq_one_letter_code
_entity_poly.pdbx_strand_id
1 'polypeptide(L)'
;DDGKSLSLAQPQETTDRIHGDRELLTQMFANLVENALRHCPSGTTIKLSAARQGERVVAGVADNGPGIPAGEREKVFQRLYRLDHSRST
;
A
#
# COMPACT_ATOMS: atom_id res chain seq x y z
N ASP A 1 -8.52 13.98 8.88
CA ASP A 1 -7.49 13.78 9.91
C ASP A 1 -8.07 12.78 10.89
N ASP A 2 -7.99 11.49 10.53
CA ASP A 2 -8.72 10.39 11.21
C ASP A 2 -7.79 9.62 12.17
N GLY A 3 -6.66 10.23 12.58
CA GLY A 3 -5.65 9.59 13.42
C GLY A 3 -4.84 8.48 12.72
N LYS A 4 -4.89 8.39 11.39
CA LYS A 4 -4.02 7.50 10.61
C LYS A 4 -2.68 8.19 10.34
N SER A 5 -1.58 7.45 10.39
CA SER A 5 -0.23 7.99 10.17
C SER A 5 0.43 7.37 8.95
N LEU A 6 1.27 8.16 8.26
CA LEU A 6 2.11 7.70 7.17
C LEU A 6 3.57 7.80 7.60
N SER A 7 4.28 6.68 7.49
CA SER A 7 5.70 6.58 7.82
C SER A 7 6.50 6.10 6.61
N LEU A 8 7.75 6.54 6.53
CA LEU A 8 8.68 6.15 5.48
C LEU A 8 9.87 5.45 6.12
N ALA A 9 10.08 4.19 5.75
CA ALA A 9 11.23 3.40 6.15
C ALA A 9 12.14 3.23 4.94
N GLN A 10 13.10 4.14 4.82
CA GLN A 10 14.14 4.11 3.81
C GLN A 10 15.50 4.16 4.52
N PRO A 11 16.55 3.51 3.98
CA PRO A 11 17.91 3.79 4.40
C PRO A 11 18.18 5.29 4.27
N GLN A 12 18.93 5.84 5.22
CA GLN A 12 19.33 7.25 5.26
C GLN A 12 20.15 7.54 3.99
N GLU A 13 19.49 8.14 3.00
CA GLU A 13 19.96 8.40 1.62
C GLU A 13 20.16 7.15 0.74
N THR A 14 19.27 6.96 -0.25
CA THR A 14 19.48 5.97 -1.33
C THR A 14 19.65 6.71 -2.65
N THR A 15 20.75 6.48 -3.36
CA THR A 15 20.97 6.95 -4.75
C THR A 15 20.46 5.95 -5.79
N ASP A 16 19.68 4.95 -5.35
CA ASP A 16 19.20 3.88 -6.21
C ASP A 16 18.19 4.40 -7.22
N ARG A 17 18.53 4.27 -8.51
CA ARG A 17 17.67 4.67 -9.63
C ARG A 17 17.15 3.43 -10.32
N ILE A 18 15.86 3.47 -10.66
CA ILE A 18 15.21 2.46 -11.49
C ILE A 18 14.76 3.11 -12.80
N HIS A 19 14.66 2.30 -13.86
CA HIS A 19 14.01 2.70 -15.10
C HIS A 19 12.52 2.39 -15.03
N GLY A 20 11.69 3.35 -15.44
CA GLY A 20 10.24 3.20 -15.47
C GLY A 20 9.55 4.51 -15.78
N ASP A 21 8.25 4.43 -16.03
CA ASP A 21 7.40 5.60 -16.18
C ASP A 21 7.12 6.23 -14.81
N ARG A 22 7.53 7.48 -14.63
CA ARG A 22 7.40 8.20 -13.35
C ARG A 22 5.95 8.36 -12.93
N GLU A 23 5.06 8.66 -13.86
CA GLU A 23 3.64 8.93 -13.57
C GLU A 23 2.93 7.64 -13.19
N LEU A 24 3.13 6.56 -13.95
CA LEU A 24 2.54 5.25 -13.64
C LEU A 24 3.04 4.69 -12.31
N LEU A 25 4.34 4.84 -12.00
CA LEU A 25 4.88 4.42 -10.71
C LEU A 25 4.28 5.23 -9.56
N THR A 26 4.19 6.55 -9.70
CA THR A 26 3.58 7.42 -8.69
C THR A 26 2.11 7.05 -8.46
N GLN A 27 1.35 6.82 -9.54
CA GLN A 27 -0.04 6.39 -9.48
C GLN A 27 -0.18 5.04 -8.78
N MET A 28 0.69 4.08 -9.07
CA MET A 28 0.67 2.75 -8.44
C MET A 28 0.80 2.87 -6.91
N PHE A 29 1.78 3.62 -6.41
CA PHE A 29 1.94 3.82 -4.97
C PHE A 29 0.78 4.61 -4.35
N ALA A 30 0.29 5.64 -5.04
CA ALA A 30 -0.86 6.43 -4.59
C ALA A 30 -2.11 5.55 -4.42
N ASN A 31 -2.38 4.66 -5.38
CA ASN A 31 -3.51 3.72 -5.31
C ASN A 31 -3.43 2.81 -4.07
N LEU A 32 -2.24 2.30 -3.75
CA LEU A 32 -2.04 1.43 -2.59
C LEU A 32 -2.24 2.19 -1.27
N VAL A 33 -1.70 3.42 -1.18
CA VAL A 33 -1.89 4.28 0.00
C VAL A 33 -3.36 4.67 0.17
N GLU A 34 -4.05 5.00 -0.92
CA GLU A 34 -5.48 5.33 -0.89
C GLU A 34 -6.32 4.14 -0.43
N ASN A 35 -6.00 2.93 -0.89
CA ASN A 35 -6.66 1.70 -0.41
C ASN A 35 -6.51 1.55 1.11
N ALA A 36 -5.30 1.74 1.64
CA ALA A 36 -5.08 1.66 3.08
C ALA A 36 -5.84 2.75 3.85
N LEU A 37 -5.84 4.00 3.36
CA LEU A 37 -6.60 5.10 3.97
C LEU A 37 -8.11 4.83 3.99
N ARG A 38 -8.64 4.23 2.92
CA ARG A 38 -10.08 3.96 2.76
C ARG A 38 -10.56 2.75 3.56
N HIS A 39 -9.76 1.68 3.61
CA HIS A 39 -10.20 0.39 4.14
C HIS A 39 -9.69 0.07 5.55
N CYS A 40 -8.72 0.83 6.07
CA CYS A 40 -8.22 0.62 7.42
C CYS A 40 -8.91 1.54 8.45
N PRO A 41 -9.07 1.10 9.71
CA PRO A 41 -9.63 1.92 10.77
C PRO A 41 -8.70 3.07 11.16
N SER A 42 -9.23 4.04 11.92
CA SER A 42 -8.43 5.06 12.61
C SER A 42 -7.33 4.44 13.48
N GLY A 43 -6.19 5.12 13.61
CA GLY A 43 -5.02 4.60 14.34
C GLY A 43 -4.13 3.63 13.53
N THR A 44 -4.51 3.29 12.30
CA THR A 44 -3.66 2.49 11.40
C THR A 44 -2.41 3.26 11.01
N THR A 45 -1.26 2.58 11.05
CA THR A 45 0.02 3.06 10.53
C THR A 45 0.23 2.50 9.14
N ILE A 46 0.41 3.38 8.16
CA ILE A 46 0.80 3.03 6.80
C ILE A 46 2.32 3.24 6.68
N LYS A 47 3.03 2.25 6.17
CA LYS A 47 4.48 2.23 6.02
C LYS A 47 4.86 2.10 4.56
N LEU A 48 5.51 3.12 4.03
CA LEU A 48 6.23 3.06 2.76
C LEU A 48 7.65 2.56 3.02
N SER A 49 8.15 1.68 2.17
CA SER A 49 9.52 1.17 2.26
C SER A 49 10.15 1.02 0.90
N ALA A 50 11.47 1.20 0.85
CA ALA A 50 12.30 0.92 -0.31
C ALA A 50 13.67 0.44 0.16
N ALA A 51 14.14 -0.68 -0.36
CA ALA A 51 15.45 -1.23 -0.05
C ALA A 51 16.06 -1.94 -1.26
N ARG A 52 17.37 -1.79 -1.43
CA ARG A 52 18.14 -2.60 -2.38
C ARG A 52 18.22 -4.04 -1.89
N GLN A 53 17.86 -4.98 -2.76
CA GLN A 53 18.05 -6.42 -2.57
C GLN A 53 18.84 -6.94 -3.78
N GLY A 54 20.16 -7.05 -3.61
CA GLY A 54 21.09 -7.36 -4.71
C GLY A 54 21.05 -6.28 -5.80
N GLU A 55 20.70 -6.69 -7.01
CA GLU A 55 20.61 -5.81 -8.18
C GLU A 55 19.24 -5.12 -8.32
N ARG A 56 18.27 -5.43 -7.46
CA ARG A 56 16.91 -4.91 -7.54
C ARG A 56 16.63 -3.94 -6.39
N VAL A 57 15.68 -3.03 -6.63
CA VAL A 57 15.04 -2.25 -5.57
C VAL A 57 13.70 -2.89 -5.28
N VAL A 58 13.47 -3.24 -4.02
CA VAL A 58 12.18 -3.73 -3.52
C VAL A 58 11.53 -2.59 -2.76
N ALA A 59 10.40 -2.12 -3.29
CA ALA A 59 9.56 -1.12 -2.64
C ALA A 59 8.23 -1.74 -2.21
N GLY A 60 7.64 -1.23 -1.14
CA GLY A 60 6.41 -1.78 -0.59
C GLY A 60 5.60 -0.76 0.19
N VAL A 61 4.28 -0.95 0.18
CA VAL A 61 3.32 -0.30 1.06
C VAL A 61 2.77 -1.37 1.99
N ALA A 62 2.85 -1.13 3.29
CA ALA A 62 2.31 -2.02 4.32
C ALA A 62 1.41 -1.22 5.27
N ASP A 63 0.38 -1.85 5.80
CA ASP A 63 -0.47 -1.31 6.86
C ASP A 63 -0.67 -2.37 7.95
N ASN A 64 -1.15 -1.94 9.11
CA ASN A 64 -1.56 -2.82 10.21
C ASN A 64 -3.09 -2.90 10.37
N GLY A 65 -3.82 -2.74 9.26
CA GLY A 65 -5.27 -2.86 9.22
C GLY A 65 -5.75 -4.32 9.24
N PRO A 66 -7.06 -4.55 9.03
CA PRO A 66 -7.66 -5.89 9.11
C PRO A 66 -7.22 -6.83 7.97
N GLY A 67 -6.58 -6.30 6.93
CA GLY A 67 -6.20 -7.04 5.73
C GLY A 67 -7.39 -7.48 4.87
N ILE A 68 -7.09 -8.26 3.83
CA ILE A 68 -8.10 -8.79 2.90
C ILE A 68 -8.51 -10.21 3.35
N PRO A 69 -9.82 -10.49 3.52
CA PRO A 69 -10.31 -11.83 3.82
C PRO A 69 -9.79 -12.87 2.81
N ALA A 70 -9.42 -14.05 3.27
CA ALA A 70 -8.75 -15.06 2.42
C ALA A 70 -9.51 -15.38 1.12
N GLY A 71 -10.84 -15.51 1.18
CA GLY A 71 -11.70 -15.80 0.02
C GLY A 71 -11.84 -14.64 -0.98
N GLU A 72 -11.34 -13.45 -0.65
CA GLU A 72 -11.44 -12.25 -1.48
C GLU A 72 -10.09 -11.81 -2.07
N ARG A 73 -8.97 -12.44 -1.67
CA ARG A 73 -7.60 -12.05 -2.08
C ARG A 73 -7.36 -12.11 -3.58
N GLU A 74 -7.99 -13.04 -4.29
CA GLU A 74 -7.89 -13.11 -5.75
C GLU A 74 -8.88 -12.17 -6.45
N LYS A 75 -10.03 -11.92 -5.82
CA LYS A 75 -11.12 -11.12 -6.41
C LYS A 75 -10.79 -9.64 -6.44
N VAL A 76 -9.98 -9.14 -5.50
CA VAL A 76 -9.53 -7.73 -5.49
C VAL A 76 -8.73 -7.32 -6.74
N PHE A 77 -8.22 -8.27 -7.51
CA PHE A 77 -7.58 -7.99 -8.81
C PHE A 77 -8.55 -7.92 -9.98
N GLN A 78 -9.83 -8.31 -9.78
CA GLN A 78 -10.86 -8.24 -10.81
C GLN A 78 -11.32 -6.80 -11.00
N ARG A 79 -11.55 -6.43 -12.26
CA ARG A 79 -12.01 -5.09 -12.61
C ARG A 79 -13.37 -4.83 -11.95
N LEU A 80 -13.53 -3.65 -11.35
CA LEU A 80 -14.76 -3.17 -10.68
C LEU A 80 -15.15 -3.93 -9.39
N TYR A 81 -14.35 -4.89 -8.92
CA TYR A 81 -14.64 -5.57 -7.67
C TYR A 81 -14.43 -4.62 -6.46
N ARG A 82 -15.34 -4.67 -5.50
CA ARG A 82 -15.26 -3.95 -4.23
C ARG A 82 -15.71 -4.88 -3.10
N LEU A 83 -15.02 -4.81 -1.97
CA LEU A 83 -15.45 -5.48 -0.75
C LEU A 83 -16.70 -4.74 -0.23
N ASP A 84 -17.86 -5.40 -0.24
CA ASP A 84 -19.06 -4.90 0.42
C ASP A 84 -18.91 -5.07 1.94
N HIS A 85 -18.69 -3.95 2.65
CA HIS A 85 -18.59 -3.93 4.11
C HIS A 85 -19.95 -4.01 4.83
N SER A 86 -21.03 -4.39 4.16
CA SER A 86 -22.39 -4.47 4.73
C SER A 86 -22.65 -5.82 5.41
N ARG A 87 -21.79 -6.24 6.34
CA ARG A 87 -22.10 -7.28 7.33
C ARG A 87 -21.44 -6.97 8.67
N SER A 88 -21.99 -6.00 9.38
CA SER A 88 -21.98 -6.01 10.84
C SER A 88 -23.37 -6.45 11.27
N THR A 89 -23.50 -7.70 11.72
CA THR A 89 -24.54 -8.10 12.66
C THR A 89 -24.14 -7.67 14.06
#